data_AF-A0AAW7E816-F1
#
_entry.id   AF-A0AAW7E816-F1
#
_cell.length_a   1.000
_cell.length_b   1.000
_cell.length_c   1.000
_cell.angle_alpha   90.00
_cell.angle_beta   90.00
_cell.angle_gamma   90.00
#
_symmetry.space_group_name_H-M   'P 1'
#
loop_
_entity.id
_entity.type
_entity.pdbx_description
1 polymer ?
#
loop_
_entity_poly.entity_id
_entity_poly.type
_entity_poly.pdbx_seq_one_letter_code
_entity_poly.pdbx_strand_id
1 'polypeptide(L)'
;MDFNKLHNHIKKSILSYLATRIALQAQHFSGAFLSYQRAKYFEHLSLNSFSAISNLKLEENQDSYQRNAVWYFLNAALQGYSTAQFKLGMLYLNGQLGLDSNEIQALRWLNLAADQGHLEAQHEISKIIRPS
;
A
#
# COMPACT_ATOMS: atom_id res chain seq x y z
N MET A 1 -20.97 6.05 -44.85
CA MET A 1 -20.22 5.65 -43.65
C MET A 1 -21.19 4.89 -42.75
N ASP A 2 -20.92 3.63 -42.44
CA ASP A 2 -21.89 2.73 -41.81
C ASP A 2 -21.90 2.93 -40.28
N PHE A 3 -22.82 3.77 -39.81
CA PHE A 3 -22.93 4.17 -38.40
C PHE A 3 -23.10 2.98 -37.45
N ASN A 4 -23.69 1.88 -37.91
CA ASN A 4 -23.86 0.66 -37.13
C ASN A 4 -22.51 -0.04 -36.86
N LYS A 5 -21.58 -0.01 -37.82
CA LYS A 5 -20.23 -0.56 -37.62
C LYS A 5 -19.42 0.28 -36.65
N LEU A 6 -19.50 1.61 -36.77
CA LEU A 6 -18.80 2.52 -35.86
C LEU A 6 -19.35 2.40 -34.42
N HIS A 7 -20.67 2.36 -34.27
CA HIS A 7 -21.33 2.17 -32.96
C HIS A 7 -20.90 0.86 -32.29
N ASN A 8 -20.91 -0.25 -33.03
CA ASN A 8 -20.47 -1.55 -32.50
C ASN A 8 -18.98 -1.56 -32.13
N HIS A 9 -18.14 -0.89 -32.91
CA HIS A 9 -16.70 -0.82 -32.63
C HIS A 9 -16.41 -0.02 -31.36
N ILE A 10 -17.07 1.13 -31.18
CA ILE A 10 -16.95 1.95 -29.97
C ILE A 10 -17.46 1.20 -28.73
N LYS A 11 -18.61 0.53 -28.85
CA LYS A 11 -19.18 -0.25 -27.75
C LYS A 11 -18.24 -1.36 -27.31
N LYS A 12 -17.60 -2.04 -28.26
CA LYS A 12 -16.64 -3.13 -28.00
C LYS A 12 -15.34 -2.62 -27.37
N SER A 13 -14.80 -1.48 -27.82
CA SER A 13 -13.58 -0.91 -27.23
C SER A 13 -13.82 -0.39 -25.82
N ILE A 14 -14.96 0.27 -25.57
CA ILE A 14 -15.32 0.74 -24.23
C ILE A 14 -15.56 -0.45 -23.29
N LEU A 15 -16.30 -1.48 -23.74
CA LEU A 15 -16.52 -2.69 -22.95
C LEU A 15 -15.20 -3.40 -22.62
N SER A 16 -14.28 -3.50 -23.59
CA SER A 16 -12.96 -4.08 -23.36
C SER A 16 -12.18 -3.28 -22.32
N TYR A 17 -12.11 -1.95 -22.48
CA TYR A 17 -11.38 -1.08 -21.56
C TYR A 17 -11.96 -1.11 -20.14
N LEU A 18 -13.29 -1.07 -20.00
CA LEU A 18 -13.98 -1.17 -18.72
C LEU A 18 -13.79 -2.57 -18.11
N ALA A 19 -13.90 -3.64 -18.89
CA ALA A 19 -13.67 -5.00 -18.40
C ALA A 19 -12.23 -5.19 -17.92
N THR A 20 -11.24 -4.67 -18.63
CA THR A 20 -9.84 -4.71 -18.21
C THR A 20 -9.61 -3.85 -16.95
N ARG A 21 -10.20 -2.65 -16.88
CA ARG A 21 -10.13 -1.79 -15.68
C ARG A 21 -10.79 -2.44 -14.47
N ILE A 22 -11.98 -3.02 -14.64
CA ILE A 22 -12.72 -3.71 -13.57
C ILE A 22 -11.96 -4.97 -13.14
N ALA A 23 -11.38 -5.73 -14.07
CA ALA A 23 -10.55 -6.89 -13.76
C ALA A 23 -9.26 -6.49 -13.02
N LEU A 24 -8.59 -5.40 -13.42
CA LEU A 24 -7.48 -4.82 -12.67
C LEU A 24 -7.95 -4.43 -11.26
N GLN A 25 -9.02 -3.64 -11.16
CA GLN A 25 -9.53 -3.12 -9.90
C GLN A 25 -10.01 -4.23 -8.94
N ALA A 26 -10.63 -5.29 -9.46
CA ALA A 26 -11.05 -6.45 -8.68
C ALA A 26 -9.87 -7.33 -8.22
N GLN A 27 -8.79 -7.44 -9.00
CA GLN A 27 -7.56 -8.11 -8.59
C GLN A 27 -6.84 -7.36 -7.45
N HIS A 28 -6.95 -6.02 -7.40
CA HIS A 28 -6.37 -5.21 -6.33
C HIS A 28 -7.18 -5.21 -5.02
N PHE A 29 -8.50 -5.51 -5.06
CA PHE A 29 -9.38 -5.35 -3.89
C PHE A 29 -9.49 -6.58 -2.95
N SER A 30 -9.12 -7.79 -3.34
CA SER A 30 -9.30 -8.98 -2.47
C SER A 30 -8.01 -9.44 -1.77
N GLY A 31 -6.87 -9.46 -2.46
CA GLY A 31 -5.58 -9.89 -1.89
C GLY A 31 -4.78 -8.76 -1.23
N ALA A 32 -4.68 -7.61 -1.91
CA ALA A 32 -3.88 -6.49 -1.42
C ALA A 32 -4.53 -5.82 -0.20
N PHE A 33 -5.86 -5.66 -0.22
CA PHE A 33 -6.62 -5.17 0.94
C PHE A 33 -6.48 -6.08 2.16
N LEU A 34 -6.63 -7.41 1.99
CA LEU A 34 -6.47 -8.35 3.09
C LEU A 34 -5.05 -8.33 3.66
N SER A 35 -4.04 -8.23 2.78
CA SER A 35 -2.64 -8.08 3.18
C SER A 35 -2.45 -6.80 3.98
N TYR A 36 -3.04 -5.68 3.54
CA TYR A 36 -3.00 -4.42 4.28
C TYR A 36 -3.68 -4.50 5.66
N GLN A 37 -4.84 -5.16 5.77
CA GLN A 37 -5.51 -5.35 7.05
C GLN A 37 -4.68 -6.21 8.01
N ARG A 38 -4.03 -7.27 7.51
CA ARG A 38 -3.09 -8.07 8.29
C ARG A 38 -1.88 -7.25 8.73
N ALA A 39 -1.35 -6.39 7.87
CA ALA A 39 -0.25 -5.49 8.21
C ALA A 39 -0.61 -4.58 9.39
N LYS A 40 -1.79 -3.93 9.32
CA LYS A 40 -2.31 -3.09 10.41
C LYS A 40 -2.51 -3.86 11.71
N TYR A 41 -2.96 -5.11 11.64
CA TYR A 41 -3.11 -5.96 12.81
C TYR A 41 -1.75 -6.21 13.50
N PHE A 42 -0.72 -6.61 12.75
CA PHE A 42 0.62 -6.81 13.31
C PHE A 42 1.29 -5.51 13.76
N GLU A 43 1.05 -4.40 13.06
CA GLU A 43 1.48 -3.07 13.50
C GLU A 43 0.88 -2.75 14.87
N HIS A 44 -0.44 -2.92 15.03
CA HIS A 44 -1.12 -2.74 16.30
C HIS A 44 -0.56 -3.65 17.39
N LEU A 45 -0.33 -4.93 17.11
CA LEU A 45 0.29 -5.85 18.07
C LEU A 45 1.70 -5.40 18.45
N SER A 46 2.50 -4.92 17.50
CA SER A 46 3.85 -4.43 17.78
C SER A 46 3.89 -3.19 18.68
N LEU A 47 2.81 -2.39 18.66
CA LEU A 47 2.66 -1.20 19.50
C LEU A 47 2.01 -1.51 20.85
N ASN A 48 1.09 -2.48 20.89
CA ASN A 48 0.28 -2.82 22.07
C ASN A 48 0.70 -4.07 22.82
N SER A 49 1.75 -4.78 22.37
CA SER A 49 2.42 -5.85 23.14
C SER A 49 2.94 -5.35 24.49
N PHE A 50 2.98 -4.04 24.73
CA PHE A 50 3.29 -3.45 26.03
C PHE A 50 2.12 -3.49 27.05
N SER A 51 0.85 -3.59 26.62
CA SER A 51 -0.32 -3.46 27.52
C SER A 51 -1.18 -4.73 27.64
N ALA A 52 -1.13 -5.63 26.66
CA ALA A 52 -1.89 -6.87 26.71
C ALA A 52 -0.98 -8.05 27.09
N ILE A 53 -1.14 -8.47 28.35
CA ILE A 53 -0.80 -9.78 28.90
C ILE A 53 0.58 -9.87 29.59
N SER A 54 0.61 -9.49 30.87
CA SER A 54 1.63 -9.87 31.84
C SER A 54 1.60 -11.37 32.23
N ASN A 55 0.66 -12.18 31.72
CA ASN A 55 0.39 -13.55 32.20
C ASN A 55 0.39 -14.67 31.15
N LEU A 56 0.74 -14.40 29.90
CA LEU A 56 1.01 -15.38 28.85
C LEU A 56 2.28 -14.91 28.16
N LYS A 57 3.41 -15.41 28.65
CA LYS A 57 4.66 -15.43 27.88
C LYS A 57 4.45 -16.33 26.66
N LEU A 58 3.76 -15.83 25.64
CA LEU A 58 4.18 -16.10 24.28
C LEU A 58 5.28 -15.08 24.04
N GLU A 59 6.53 -15.45 24.32
CA GLU A 59 7.71 -14.68 23.91
C GLU A 59 7.85 -14.74 22.37
N GLU A 60 6.79 -14.40 21.63
CA GLU A 60 6.93 -13.97 20.25
C GLU A 60 7.48 -12.56 20.31
N ASN A 61 8.81 -12.52 20.16
CA ASN A 61 9.66 -11.35 20.20
C ASN A 61 9.01 -10.18 19.44
N GLN A 62 9.02 -8.97 20.00
CA GLN A 62 8.43 -7.75 19.40
C GLN A 62 8.91 -7.55 17.95
N ASP A 63 10.15 -7.93 17.66
CA ASP A 63 10.75 -7.94 16.32
C ASP A 63 9.97 -8.81 15.32
N SER A 64 9.32 -9.89 15.77
CA SER A 64 8.49 -10.78 14.97
C SER A 64 7.24 -10.04 14.44
N TYR A 65 6.54 -9.30 15.31
CA TYR A 65 5.37 -8.53 14.89
C TYR A 65 5.73 -7.38 13.96
N GLN A 66 6.85 -6.70 14.22
CA GLN A 66 7.36 -5.66 13.33
C GLN A 66 7.70 -6.22 11.95
N ARG A 67 8.44 -7.33 11.89
CA ARG A 67 8.75 -8.01 10.61
C ARG A 67 7.50 -8.46 9.87
N ASN A 68 6.52 -9.04 10.57
CA ASN A 68 5.26 -9.45 9.95
C ASN A 68 4.49 -8.25 9.39
N ALA A 69 4.41 -7.15 10.13
CA ALA A 69 3.76 -5.93 9.67
C ALA A 69 4.40 -5.41 8.38
N VAL A 70 5.74 -5.27 8.35
CA VAL A 70 6.49 -4.84 7.17
C VAL A 70 6.27 -5.78 5.99
N TRP A 71 6.31 -7.10 6.22
CA TRP A 71 6.10 -8.10 5.17
C TRP A 71 4.71 -8.00 4.54
N TYR A 72 3.66 -7.82 5.34
CA TYR A 72 2.30 -7.66 4.84
C TYR A 72 2.09 -6.31 4.14
N PHE A 73 2.70 -5.22 4.64
CA PHE A 73 2.70 -3.93 3.93
C PHE A 73 3.39 -4.05 2.58
N LEU A 74 4.54 -4.72 2.51
CA LEU A 74 5.26 -4.99 1.26
C LEU A 74 4.41 -5.77 0.27
N ASN A 75 3.77 -6.86 0.71
CA ASN A 75 2.90 -7.63 -0.17
C ASN A 75 1.70 -6.83 -0.70
N ALA A 76 1.09 -5.99 0.13
CA ALA A 76 0.00 -5.12 -0.31
C ALA A 76 0.49 -4.06 -1.31
N ALA A 77 1.65 -3.46 -1.04
CA ALA A 77 2.24 -2.41 -1.88
C ALA A 77 2.71 -2.94 -3.24
N LEU A 78 3.29 -4.15 -3.27
CA LEU A 78 3.69 -4.85 -4.50
C LEU A 78 2.49 -5.22 -5.38
N GLN A 79 1.33 -5.47 -4.76
CA GLN A 79 0.06 -5.64 -5.47
C GLN A 79 -0.59 -4.31 -5.89
N GLY A 80 0.10 -3.17 -5.75
CA GLY A 80 -0.39 -1.88 -6.21
C GLY A 80 -1.30 -1.15 -5.22
N TYR A 81 -1.49 -1.63 -3.99
CA TYR A 81 -2.37 -0.94 -3.04
C TYR A 81 -1.75 0.40 -2.60
N SER A 82 -2.27 1.50 -3.14
CA SER A 82 -1.71 2.85 -2.97
C SER A 82 -1.52 3.25 -1.51
N THR A 83 -2.47 2.89 -0.63
CA THR A 83 -2.35 3.17 0.81
C THR A 83 -1.21 2.38 1.47
N ALA A 84 -0.93 1.15 1.02
CA ALA A 84 0.22 0.38 1.52
C ALA A 84 1.54 0.94 0.99
N GLN A 85 1.57 1.40 -0.26
CA GLN A 85 2.75 2.08 -0.82
C GLN A 85 3.04 3.37 -0.04
N PHE A 86 2.02 4.19 0.23
CA PHE A 86 2.16 5.37 1.08
C PHE A 86 2.69 5.00 2.48
N LYS A 87 2.10 3.97 3.11
CA LYS A 87 2.51 3.52 4.44
C LYS A 87 3.96 3.05 4.47
N LEU A 88 4.42 2.24 3.51
CA LEU A 88 5.83 1.86 3.39
C LEU A 88 6.74 3.07 3.20
N GLY A 89 6.32 4.04 2.39
CA GLY A 89 7.02 5.30 2.23
C GLY A 89 7.27 5.97 3.58
N MET A 90 6.22 6.11 4.39
CA MET A 90 6.32 6.70 5.73
C MET A 90 7.17 5.86 6.70
N LEU A 91 7.10 4.53 6.62
CA LEU A 91 7.91 3.65 7.47
C LEU A 91 9.41 3.81 7.17
N TYR A 92 9.78 3.95 5.90
CA TYR A 92 11.16 4.26 5.50
C TYR A 92 11.57 5.70 5.83
N LEU A 93 10.68 6.69 5.79
CA LEU A 93 11.05 8.05 6.24
C LEU A 93 11.39 8.06 7.73
N ASN A 94 10.52 7.46 8.53
CA ASN A 94 10.57 7.58 9.98
C ASN A 94 11.48 6.53 10.65
N GLY A 95 11.95 5.51 9.91
CA GLY A 95 12.71 4.40 10.47
C GLY A 95 11.90 3.60 11.50
N GLN A 96 10.74 3.07 11.09
CA GLN A 96 9.80 2.38 11.98
C GLN A 96 9.70 0.88 11.69
N LEU A 97 9.19 0.11 12.66
CA LEU A 97 9.01 -1.34 12.56
C LEU A 97 10.31 -2.09 12.21
N GLY A 98 11.43 -1.65 12.78
CA GLY A 98 12.75 -2.25 12.56
C GLY A 98 13.38 -1.93 11.20
N LEU A 99 12.79 -1.01 10.42
CA LEU A 99 13.40 -0.46 9.22
C LEU A 99 14.29 0.73 9.58
N ASP A 100 15.44 0.83 8.92
CA ASP A 100 16.26 2.03 8.96
C ASP A 100 15.62 3.15 8.14
N SER A 101 15.82 4.40 8.59
CA SER A 101 15.39 5.55 7.80
C SER A 101 16.15 5.58 6.47
N ASN A 102 15.40 5.67 5.38
CA ASN A 102 15.92 5.71 4.02
C ASN A 102 15.01 6.54 3.13
N GLU A 103 15.37 7.81 2.96
CA GLU A 103 14.61 8.77 2.16
C GLU A 103 14.46 8.35 0.69
N ILE A 104 15.47 7.70 0.11
CA ILE A 104 15.43 7.22 -1.29
C ILE A 104 14.37 6.14 -1.46
N GLN A 105 14.34 5.16 -0.55
CA GLN A 105 13.31 4.10 -0.57
C GLN A 105 11.93 4.70 -0.28
N ALA A 106 11.85 5.64 0.66
CA ALA A 106 10.61 6.33 0.96
C ALA A 106 10.03 7.05 -0.26
N LEU A 107 10.82 7.90 -0.93
CA LEU A 107 10.41 8.60 -2.14
C LEU A 107 9.97 7.63 -3.23
N ARG A 108 10.65 6.49 -3.38
CA ARG A 108 10.26 5.46 -4.36
C ARG A 108 8.84 4.95 -4.11
N TRP A 109 8.51 4.61 -2.86
CA TRP A 109 7.17 4.12 -2.50
C TRP A 109 6.11 5.22 -2.53
N LEU A 110 6.45 6.43 -2.07
CA LEU A 110 5.54 7.58 -2.12
C LEU A 110 5.22 7.97 -3.56
N ASN A 111 6.20 7.95 -4.48
CA ASN A 111 5.95 8.24 -5.89
C ASN A 111 4.96 7.24 -6.51
N LEU A 112 5.11 5.95 -6.22
CA LEU A 112 4.15 4.93 -6.68
C LEU A 112 2.72 5.19 -6.15
N ALA A 113 2.58 5.63 -4.90
CA ALA A 113 1.28 6.00 -4.34
C ALA A 113 0.72 7.30 -4.99
N ALA A 114 1.59 8.28 -5.22
CA ALA A 114 1.27 9.56 -5.82
C ALA A 114 0.82 9.43 -7.29
N ASP A 115 1.45 8.52 -8.06
CA ASP A 115 1.08 8.18 -9.44
C ASP A 115 -0.33 7.60 -9.53
N GLN A 116 -0.82 7.00 -8.45
CA GLN A 116 -2.19 6.51 -8.31
C GLN A 116 -3.16 7.56 -7.74
N GLY A 117 -2.70 8.80 -7.54
CA GLY A 117 -3.52 9.91 -7.05
C GLY A 117 -3.63 10.00 -5.51
N HIS A 118 -2.73 9.34 -4.75
CA HIS A 118 -2.72 9.48 -3.29
C HIS A 118 -2.21 10.88 -2.90
N LEU A 119 -3.12 11.75 -2.45
CA LEU A 119 -2.86 13.18 -2.20
C LEU A 119 -1.83 13.39 -1.07
N GLU A 120 -1.93 12.62 -0.01
CA GLU A 120 -0.99 12.65 1.11
C GLU A 120 0.42 12.27 0.67
N ALA A 121 0.56 11.30 -0.23
CA ALA A 121 1.87 10.93 -0.78
C ALA A 121 2.49 12.09 -1.57
N GLN A 122 1.71 12.78 -2.42
CA GLN A 122 2.15 13.96 -3.17
C GLN A 122 2.60 15.10 -2.25
N HIS A 123 1.86 15.32 -1.16
CA HIS A 123 2.19 16.31 -0.15
C HIS A 123 3.50 15.96 0.57
N GLU A 124 3.69 14.72 1.00
CA GLU A 124 4.94 14.29 1.66
C GLU A 124 6.15 14.36 0.72
N ILE A 125 6.01 13.95 -0.55
CA ILE A 125 7.08 14.14 -1.56
C ILE A 125 7.46 15.61 -1.69
N SER A 126 6.46 16.50 -1.71
CA SER A 126 6.71 17.94 -1.84
C SER A 126 7.52 18.49 -0.67
N LYS A 127 7.26 18.03 0.57
CA LYS A 127 8.03 18.41 1.75
C LYS A 127 9.48 17.91 1.69
N ILE A 128 9.68 16.68 1.23
CA ILE A 128 11.01 16.08 1.15
C ILE A 128 11.87 16.81 0.12
N ILE A 129 11.31 17.08 -1.06
CA ILE A 129 12.05 17.72 -2.17
C ILE A 129 12.20 19.23 -1.96
N ARG A 130 11.26 19.87 -1.23
CA ARG A 130 11.31 21.29 -0.88
C ARG A 130 11.33 21.44 0.65
N PRO A 131 12.45 21.12 1.31
CA PRO A 131 12.59 21.41 2.73
C PRO A 131 12.51 22.93 2.94
N SER A 132 11.67 23.35 3.88
CA SER A 132 11.43 24.76 4.25
C SER A 132 12.66 25.43 4.84
#